data_AF-A0A8R7PMZ2-F1
#
_entry.id   AF-A0A8R7PMZ2-F1
#
_cell.length_a   1.000
_cell.length_b   1.000
_cell.length_c   1.000
_cell.angle_alpha   90.00
_cell.angle_beta   90.00
_cell.angle_gamma   90.00
#
_symmetry.space_group_name_H-M   'P 1'
#
loop_
_entity.id
_entity.type
_entity.pdbx_description
1 polymer ?
#
loop_
_entity_poly.entity_id
_entity_poly.type
_entity_poly.pdbx_seq_one_letter_code
_entity_poly.pdbx_strand_id
1 'polypeptide(L)'
;CSVGHFICSSCRPKLVRNKCHLCSAETTFQRCLGMERLMESVAVPCSNAKYGRTEKLTYYQKDEHEKACPNTPCFCPGSSCSFAGATDALLDHSLPE
;
A
#
# COMPACT_ATOMS: atom_id res chain seq x y z
N CYS A 1 10.82 -6.33 21.37
CA CYS A 1 11.70 -7.14 22.23
C CYS A 1 12.24 -6.26 23.34
N SER A 2 12.98 -6.83 24.29
CA SER A 2 13.59 -6.13 25.42
C SER A 2 14.54 -4.99 25.03
N VAL A 3 15.04 -4.98 23.79
CA VAL A 3 15.94 -3.92 23.27
C VAL A 3 15.25 -2.93 22.32
N GLY A 4 13.92 -2.97 22.18
CA GLY A 4 13.16 -1.95 21.45
C GLY A 4 12.73 -2.29 20.01
N HIS A 5 13.06 -3.47 19.48
CA HIS A 5 12.55 -3.86 18.15
C HIS A 5 11.07 -4.23 18.17
N PHE A 6 10.34 -3.85 17.12
CA PHE A 6 8.92 -4.16 16.94
C PHE A 6 8.72 -5.35 16.01
N ILE A 7 7.58 -6.03 16.18
CA ILE A 7 7.13 -7.07 15.26
C ILE A 7 5.60 -6.99 15.12
N CYS A 8 5.12 -7.24 13.91
CA CYS A 8 3.69 -7.22 13.62
C CYS A 8 2.95 -8.43 14.23
N SER A 9 1.65 -8.30 14.48
CA SER A 9 0.83 -9.37 15.07
C SER A 9 0.82 -10.65 14.21
N SER A 10 0.81 -10.53 12.87
CA SER A 10 0.86 -11.68 11.95
C SER A 10 2.25 -12.28 11.78
N CYS A 11 3.30 -11.53 12.15
CA CYS A 11 4.70 -11.93 12.08
C CYS A 11 5.12 -12.65 13.37
N ARG A 12 4.59 -12.22 14.53
CA ARG A 12 4.97 -12.74 15.85
C ARG A 12 4.85 -14.26 15.99
N PRO A 13 3.78 -14.94 15.53
CA PRO A 13 3.66 -16.40 15.62
C PRO A 13 4.71 -17.16 14.80
N LYS A 14 5.36 -16.50 13.82
CA LYS A 14 6.37 -17.09 12.95
C LYS A 14 7.78 -17.07 13.56
N LEU A 15 7.95 -16.47 14.75
CA LEU A 15 9.22 -16.42 15.44
C LEU A 15 9.64 -17.81 15.94
N VAL A 16 10.88 -18.20 15.65
CA VAL A 16 11.46 -19.43 16.17
C VAL A 16 12.05 -19.16 17.56
N ARG A 17 11.67 -20.00 18.55
CA ARG A 17 12.19 -19.94 19.93
C ARG A 17 12.06 -18.58 20.63
N ASN A 18 11.04 -17.78 20.28
CA ASN A 18 10.86 -16.42 20.82
C ASN A 18 12.11 -15.54 20.71
N LYS A 19 12.92 -15.73 19.66
CA LYS A 19 14.10 -14.89 19.39
C LYS A 19 13.74 -13.73 18.50
N CYS A 20 14.21 -12.53 18.85
CA CYS A 20 14.09 -11.37 17.97
C CYS A 20 14.86 -11.62 16.65
N HIS A 21 14.23 -11.43 15.50
CA HIS A 21 14.89 -11.59 14.20
C HIS A 21 16.00 -10.57 13.93
N LEU A 22 15.98 -9.40 14.60
CA LEU A 22 16.93 -8.32 14.37
C LEU A 22 18.19 -8.43 15.23
N CYS A 23 18.06 -8.82 16.50
CA CYS A 23 19.18 -8.88 17.44
C CYS A 23 19.43 -10.27 18.04
N SER A 24 18.66 -11.29 17.63
CA SER A 24 18.75 -12.68 18.10
C SER A 24 18.53 -12.92 19.60
N ALA A 25 18.24 -11.86 20.38
CA ALA A 25 17.94 -11.97 21.80
C ALA A 25 16.66 -12.78 22.05
N GLU A 26 16.73 -13.70 23.01
CA GLU A 26 15.56 -14.38 23.57
C GLU A 26 14.71 -13.36 24.32
N THR A 27 13.43 -13.26 23.97
CA THR A 27 12.61 -12.13 24.42
C THR A 27 11.13 -12.43 24.33
N THR A 28 10.31 -11.64 25.02
CA THR A 28 8.88 -11.58 24.76
C THR A 28 8.53 -10.26 24.08
N PHE A 29 7.55 -10.30 23.19
CA PHE A 29 7.00 -9.10 22.58
C PHE A 29 5.73 -8.69 23.31
N GLN A 30 5.61 -7.40 23.63
CA GLN A 30 4.42 -6.81 24.22
C GLN A 30 3.70 -5.96 23.16
N ARG A 31 2.37 -5.80 23.31
CA ARG A 31 1.58 -4.95 22.43
C ARG A 31 2.00 -3.49 22.62
N CYS A 32 2.21 -2.75 21.53
CA CYS A 32 2.64 -1.36 21.56
C CYS A 32 1.58 -0.45 20.94
N LEU A 33 0.71 0.13 21.77
CA LEU A 33 -0.38 1.01 21.32
C LEU A 33 0.15 2.27 20.60
N GLY A 34 1.32 2.76 21.00
CA GLY A 34 1.96 3.90 20.32
C GLY A 34 2.30 3.60 18.87
N MET A 35 2.85 2.40 18.59
CA MET A 35 3.12 1.97 17.23
C MET A 35 1.86 1.69 16.43
N GLU A 36 0.80 1.19 17.06
CA GLU A 36 -0.51 1.02 16.39
C GLU A 36 -1.06 2.37 15.92
N ARG A 37 -1.10 3.38 16.81
CA ARG A 37 -1.54 4.74 16.47
C ARG A 37 -0.66 5.41 15.42
N LEU A 38 0.66 5.16 15.47
CA LEU A 38 1.57 5.67 14.45
C LEU A 38 1.18 5.10 13.09
N MET A 39 0.96 3.78 12.98
CA MET A 39 0.53 3.15 11.73
C MET A 39 -0.83 3.66 11.23
N GLU A 40 -1.76 3.99 12.12
CA GLU A 40 -3.05 4.64 11.77
C GLU A 40 -2.86 6.04 11.17
N SER A 41 -1.82 6.77 11.58
CA SER A 41 -1.52 8.11 11.06
C SER A 41 -0.72 8.13 9.75
N VAL A 42 -0.11 6.99 9.35
CA VAL A 42 0.68 6.91 8.12
C VAL A 42 -0.25 6.95 6.90
N ALA A 43 -0.23 8.07 6.19
CA ALA A 43 -0.92 8.23 4.92
C ALA A 43 0.00 7.91 3.73
N VAL A 44 -0.51 7.16 2.77
CA VAL A 44 0.17 6.81 1.52
C VAL A 44 -0.68 7.22 0.32
N PRO A 45 -0.06 7.60 -0.81
CA PRO A 45 -0.80 7.87 -2.04
C PRO A 45 -1.26 6.56 -2.70
N CYS A 46 -2.44 6.61 -3.33
CA CYS A 46 -2.89 5.57 -4.26
C CYS A 46 -1.93 5.44 -5.45
N SER A 47 -1.63 4.22 -5.90
CA SER A 47 -0.76 4.01 -7.07
C SER A 47 -1.33 4.58 -8.38
N ASN A 48 -2.65 4.74 -8.45
CA ASN A 48 -3.38 5.34 -9.56
C ASN A 48 -3.60 6.86 -9.42
N ALA A 49 -3.02 7.52 -8.41
CA ALA A 49 -3.21 8.95 -8.17
C ALA A 49 -2.83 9.83 -9.37
N LYS A 50 -1.94 9.35 -10.26
CA LYS A 50 -1.56 10.05 -11.50
C LYS A 50 -2.65 10.07 -12.58
N TYR A 51 -3.67 9.21 -12.47
CA TYR A 51 -4.76 9.09 -13.44
C TYR A 51 -6.07 9.70 -12.92
N GLY A 52 -6.05 10.37 -11.77
CA GLY A 52 -7.27 10.91 -11.21
C GLY A 52 -7.05 11.61 -9.87
N ARG A 53 -8.00 11.45 -8.96
CA ARG A 53 -7.96 12.17 -7.67
C ARG A 53 -6.88 11.61 -6.76
N THR A 54 -6.09 12.51 -6.17
CA THR A 54 -5.16 12.16 -5.10
C THR A 54 -5.93 11.93 -3.82
N GLU A 55 -6.26 10.67 -3.53
CA GLU A 55 -6.77 10.28 -2.21
C GLU A 55 -5.61 9.90 -1.30
N LYS A 56 -5.66 10.42 -0.06
CA LYS A 56 -4.75 10.01 1.01
C LYS A 56 -5.37 8.83 1.73
N LEU A 57 -4.73 7.66 1.63
CA LEU A 57 -5.19 6.41 2.22
C LEU A 57 -4.33 6.11 3.44
N THR A 58 -4.89 5.51 4.49
CA THR A 58 -4.03 4.94 5.53
C THR A 58 -3.27 3.75 4.94
N TYR A 59 -2.05 3.52 5.43
CA TYR A 59 -1.14 2.51 4.87
C TYR A 59 -1.81 1.14 4.64
N TYR A 60 -2.59 0.64 5.61
CA TYR A 60 -3.21 -0.69 5.54
C TYR A 60 -4.48 -0.74 4.67
N GLN A 61 -5.06 0.40 4.29
CA GLN A 61 -6.22 0.47 3.39
C GLN A 61 -5.84 0.46 1.91
N LYS A 62 -4.56 0.68 1.59
CA LYS A 62 -4.07 0.84 0.21
C LYS A 62 -4.46 -0.35 -0.68
N ASP A 63 -4.12 -1.56 -0.26
CA ASP A 63 -4.36 -2.78 -1.05
C ASP A 63 -5.85 -3.05 -1.30
N GLU A 64 -6.70 -2.72 -0.33
CA GLU A 64 -8.16 -2.86 -0.47
C GLU A 64 -8.72 -1.80 -1.43
N HIS A 65 -8.31 -0.54 -1.27
CA HIS A 65 -8.68 0.55 -2.16
C HIS A 65 -8.29 0.26 -3.62
N GLU A 66 -7.09 -0.25 -3.86
CA GLU A 66 -6.58 -0.47 -5.22
C GLU A 66 -7.40 -1.49 -6.02
N LYS A 67 -8.10 -2.42 -5.37
CA LYS A 67 -8.99 -3.40 -6.03
C LYS A 67 -10.24 -2.77 -6.65
N ALA A 68 -10.69 -1.64 -6.11
CA ALA A 68 -11.90 -0.95 -6.54
C ALA A 68 -11.62 0.54 -6.81
N CYS A 69 -10.37 0.89 -7.13
CA CYS A 69 -9.95 2.26 -7.27
C CYS A 69 -10.68 2.92 -8.46
N PRO A 70 -11.42 4.02 -8.24
CA PRO A 70 -12.09 4.72 -9.34
C PRO A 70 -11.12 5.34 -10.34
N ASN A 71 -9.87 5.61 -9.92
CA ASN A 71 -8.83 6.18 -10.77
C ASN A 71 -8.08 5.11 -11.60
N THR A 72 -8.57 3.87 -11.65
CA THR A 72 -7.95 2.81 -12.46
C THR A 72 -7.86 3.26 -13.92
N PRO A 73 -6.68 3.17 -14.56
CA PRO A 73 -6.52 3.68 -15.92
C PRO A 73 -7.34 2.87 -16.92
N CYS A 74 -7.87 3.56 -17.92
CA CYS A 74 -8.38 2.97 -19.14
C CYS A 74 -7.21 2.71 -20.10
N PHE A 75 -7.34 1.67 -20.93
CA PHE A 75 -6.34 1.27 -21.92
C PHE A 75 -6.89 1.48 -23.33
N CYS A 76 -6.03 1.94 -24.26
CA CYS A 76 -6.41 2.02 -25.65
C CYS A 76 -6.61 0.60 -26.24
N PRO A 77 -7.73 0.33 -26.95
CA PRO A 77 -7.99 -0.99 -27.53
C PRO A 77 -7.15 -1.28 -28.79
N GLY A 78 -6.42 -0.28 -29.31
CA GLY A 78 -5.53 -0.47 -30.44
C GLY A 78 -4.40 -1.43 -30.11
N SER A 79 -4.25 -2.50 -30.89
CA SER A 79 -3.32 -3.61 -30.62
C SER A 79 -1.84 -3.21 -30.50
N SER A 80 -1.45 -2.05 -31.03
CA SER A 80 -0.09 -1.49 -30.95
C SER A 80 0.04 -0.27 -30.04
N CYS A 81 -1.06 0.20 -29.42
CA CYS A 81 -1.04 1.37 -28.57
C CYS A 81 -0.95 0.99 -27.09
N SER A 82 0.11 1.44 -26.41
CA SER A 82 0.30 1.21 -24.96
C SER A 82 -0.26 2.34 -24.09
N PHE A 83 -1.19 3.15 -24.61
CA PHE A 83 -1.78 4.25 -23.86
C PHE A 83 -2.55 3.73 -22.65
N ALA A 84 -2.27 4.31 -21.49
CA ALA A 84 -2.99 4.08 -20.24
C ALA A 84 -3.21 5.43 -19.56
N GLY A 85 -4.46 5.77 -19.26
CA GLY A 85 -4.80 7.09 -18.74
C GLY A 85 -6.22 7.16 -18.18
N ALA A 86 -6.60 8.34 -17.72
CA ALA A 86 -7.98 8.64 -17.35
C ALA A 86 -8.92 8.55 -18.57
N THR A 87 -10.22 8.46 -18.34
CA THR A 87 -11.21 8.30 -19.43
C THR A 87 -11.23 9.51 -20.38
N ASP A 88 -11.14 10.72 -19.86
CA ASP A 88 -11.02 11.96 -20.63
C ASP A 88 -9.75 11.96 -21.50
N ALA A 89 -8.61 11.60 -20.92
CA ALA A 89 -7.36 11.49 -21.64
C ALA A 89 -7.39 10.41 -22.74
N LEU A 90 -8.13 9.31 -22.53
CA LEU A 90 -8.33 8.28 -23.55
C LEU A 90 -9.21 8.78 -24.70
N LEU A 91 -10.25 9.56 -24.40
CA LEU A 91 -11.11 10.16 -25.43
C LEU A 91 -10.31 11.10 -26.32
N ASP A 92 -9.53 12.00 -25.72
CA ASP A 92 -8.66 12.91 -26.47
C ASP A 92 -7.62 12.15 -27.31
N HIS A 93 -7.03 11.09 -26.76
CA HIS A 93 -6.10 10.22 -27.49
C HIS A 93 -6.74 9.52 -28.71
N SER A 94 -8.06 9.26 -28.67
CA SER A 94 -8.79 8.50 -29.69
C SER A 94 -9.37 9.37 -30.80
N LEU A 95 -9.27 10.70 -30.69
CA LEU A 95 -9.72 11.61 -31.73
C LEU A 95 -8.74 11.60 -32.91
N PRO A 96 -9.21 11.40 -34.16
CA PRO A 96 -8.36 11.58 -35.33
C PRO A 96 -8.01 13.07 -35.46
N GLU A 97 -6.75 13.38 -35.77
CA GLU A 97 -6.34 14.72 -36.23
C GLU A 97 -6.99 15.07 -37.58
#